data_AF-A0A382RXK7-F1
#
_entry.id   AF-A0A382RXK7-F1
#
_cell.length_a   1.000
_cell.length_b   1.000
_cell.length_c   1.000
_cell.angle_alpha   90.00
_cell.angle_beta   90.00
_cell.angle_gamma   90.00
#
_symmetry.space_group_name_H-M   'P 1'
#
loop_
_entity.id
_entity.type
_entity.pdbx_description
1 polymer ?
#
loop_
_entity_poly.entity_id
_entity_poly.type
_entity_poly.pdbx_seq_one_letter_code
_entity_poly.pdbx_strand_id
1 'polypeptide(L)' 'MAVLSELLERPTPLVMGILNVTPDSFSDGGLHASVDQALSRALEMAEQGA' A
#
# COMPACT_ATOMS: atom_id res chain seq x y z
N MET A 1 10.73 2.88 -11.05
CA MET A 1 11.67 1.75 -10.88
C MET A 1 12.95 2.14 -10.13
N ALA A 2 13.54 3.33 -10.36
CA ALA A 2 14.74 3.75 -9.62
C ALA A 2 14.57 3.84 -8.08
N VAL A 3 13.43 4.36 -7.61
CA VAL A 3 13.18 4.59 -6.17
C VAL A 3 13.18 3.30 -5.35
N LEU A 4 12.62 2.20 -5.87
CA LEU A 4 12.56 0.94 -5.13
C LEU A 4 13.95 0.34 -4.92
N SER A 5 14.80 0.35 -5.95
CA SER A 5 16.18 -0.11 -5.85
C SER A 5 16.96 0.70 -4.83
N GLU A 6 16.84 2.03 -4.86
CA GLU A 6 17.49 2.92 -3.90
C GLU A 6 17.03 2.65 -2.45
N LEU A 7 15.74 2.41 -2.23
CA LEU A 7 15.21 2.06 -0.91
C LEU A 7 15.80 0.75 -0.40
N LEU A 8 15.81 -0.29 -1.24
CA LEU A 8 16.29 -1.63 -0.88
C LEU A 8 17.80 -1.71 -0.63
N GLU A 9 18.57 -0.76 -1.13
CA GLU A 9 20.02 -0.65 -0.88
C GLU A 9 20.34 0.00 0.49
N ARG A 10 19.35 0.57 1.19
CA ARG A 10 19.58 1.22 2.48
C ARG A 10 19.97 0.20 3.56
N PRO A 11 20.95 0.50 4.42
CA PRO A 11 21.39 -0.40 5.50
C PRO A 11 20.44 -0.39 6.71
N THR A 12 19.23 0.14 6.58
CA THR A 12 18.25 0.30 7.66
C THR A 12 17.02 -0.56 7.38
N PRO A 13 16.35 -1.11 8.41
CA PRO A 13 15.07 -1.78 8.21
C PRO A 13 14.08 -0.89 7.48
N LEU A 14 13.33 -1.48 6.55
CA LEU A 14 12.27 -0.82 5.81
C LEU A 14 10.93 -1.35 6.29
N VAL A 15 9.93 -0.47 6.28
CA VAL A 15 8.53 -0.84 6.45
C VAL A 15 7.94 -0.97 5.05
N MET A 16 7.11 -1.99 4.83
CA MET A 16 6.36 -2.17 3.58
C MET A 16 4.88 -2.19 3.92
N GLY A 17 4.13 -1.22 3.40
CA GLY A 17 2.68 -1.21 3.47
C GLY A 17 2.09 -2.29 2.57
N ILE A 18 1.28 -3.18 3.14
CA ILE A 18 0.52 -4.17 2.37
C ILE A 18 -0.89 -3.66 2.17
N LEU A 19 -1.27 -3.41 0.92
CA LEU A 19 -2.63 -3.04 0.54
C LEU A 19 -3.27 -4.16 -0.27
N ASN A 20 -4.15 -4.93 0.39
CA ASN A 20 -4.92 -5.98 -0.26
C ASN A 20 -6.11 -5.36 -0.99
N VAL A 21 -6.25 -5.65 -2.28
CA VAL A 21 -7.35 -5.15 -3.13
C VAL A 21 -8.06 -6.35 -3.77
N THR A 22 -8.72 -7.14 -2.94
CA THR A 22 -9.51 -8.30 -3.39
C THR A 22 -10.97 -8.15 -2.96
N PRO A 23 -11.94 -8.65 -3.74
CA PRO A 23 -13.37 -8.51 -3.42
C PRO A 23 -13.81 -9.18 -2.10
N ASP A 24 -13.01 -10.13 -1.62
CA ASP A 24 -13.29 -11.05 -0.51
C ASP A 24 -12.54 -10.73 0.79
N SER A 25 -11.65 -9.72 0.80
CA SER A 25 -10.83 -9.38 1.98
C SER A 25 -11.49 -8.40 2.97
N PHE A 26 -12.72 -7.95 2.69
CA PHE A 26 -13.48 -7.07 3.60
C PHE A 26 -14.87 -7.65 3.87
N SER A 27 -15.32 -7.56 5.12
CA SER A 27 -16.62 -8.03 5.63
C SER A 27 -17.86 -7.45 4.92
N ASP A 28 -17.64 -6.49 4.02
CA ASP A 28 -18.68 -5.67 3.40
C ASP A 28 -18.91 -6.03 1.92
N GLY A 29 -18.29 -7.13 1.43
CA GLY A 29 -18.65 -7.75 0.14
C GLY A 29 -18.11 -7.06 -1.11
N GLY A 30 -16.93 -6.42 -1.04
CA GLY A 30 -16.26 -5.84 -2.22
C GLY A 30 -16.92 -4.59 -2.81
N LEU A 31 -18.00 -4.09 -2.20
CA LEU A 31 -18.77 -2.92 -2.64
C LEU A 31 -18.03 -1.58 -2.46
N HIS A 32 -16.94 -1.56 -1.68
CA HIS A 32 -16.23 -0.33 -1.32
C HIS A 32 -14.79 -0.23 -1.86
N ALA A 33 -14.12 -1.31 -2.29
CA ALA A 33 -12.75 -1.21 -2.78
C ALA A 33 -12.68 -0.70 -4.24
N SER A 34 -13.06 0.56 -4.48
CA SER A 34 -12.77 1.22 -5.75
C SER A 34 -11.26 1.48 -5.89
N VAL A 35 -10.79 1.59 -7.13
CA VAL A 35 -9.39 1.97 -7.42
C VAL A 35 -9.00 3.26 -6.68
N ASP A 36 -9.93 4.21 -6.58
CA ASP A 36 -9.69 5.49 -5.89
C ASP A 36 -9.50 5.31 -4.38
N GLN A 37 -10.27 4.41 -3.74
CA GLN A 37 -10.08 4.12 -2.31
C GLN A 37 -8.75 3.41 -2.06
N ALA A 38 -8.39 2.45 -2.92
CA ALA A 38 -7.10 1.80 -2.84
C ALA A 38 -5.94 2.81 -3.02
N LEU A 39 -6.07 3.74 -3.97
CA LEU A 39 -5.09 4.78 -4.20
C LEU A 39 -4.96 5.74 -3.00
N SER A 40 -6.09 6.23 -2.45
CA SER A 40 -6.10 7.07 -1.26
C SER A 40 -5.41 6.37 -0.10
N ARG A 41 -5.71 5.08 0.11
CA ARG A 41 -5.10 4.30 1.19
C ARG A 41 -3.60 4.09 0.99
N ALA A 42 -3.15 3.86 -0.25
CA ALA A 42 -1.74 3.74 -0.57
C ALA A 42 -0.97 5.05 -0.28
N LEU A 43 -1.57 6.20 -0.60
CA LEU A 43 -0.99 7.52 -0.31
C LEU A 43 -0.87 7.75 1.20
N GLU A 44 -1.92 7.46 1.97
CA GLU A 44 -1.88 7.55 3.44
C GLU A 44 -0.78 6.67 4.05
N MET A 45 -0.60 5.44 3.53
CA MET A 45 0.46 4.54 4.01
C MET A 45 1.84 5.15 3.76
N ALA A 46 2.07 5.71 2.56
CA ALA A 46 3.33 6.39 2.24
C ALA A 46 3.57 7.61 3.15
N GLU A 47 2.53 8.41 3.44
CA GLU A 47 2.62 9.54 4.38
C GLU A 47 2.97 9.10 5.82
N GLN A 48 2.53 7.90 6.22
CA GLN A 48 2.87 7.30 7.52
C GLN A 48 4.29 6.69 7.55
N GLY A 49 5.01 6.69 6.43
CA GLY A 49 6.39 6.22 6.33
C GLY A 49 6.53 4.75 5.90
N ALA A 50 5.50 4.19 5.27
CA ALA A 50 5.60 2.94 4.52
C ALA A 50 6.25 3.13 3.14
#